data_AF-A0A3A4R883-F1
#
_entry.id   AF-A0A3A4R883-F1
#
_cell.length_a   1.000
_cell.length_b   1.000
_cell.length_c   1.000
_cell.angle_alpha   90.00
_cell.angle_beta   90.00
_cell.angle_gamma   90.00
#
_symmetry.space_group_name_H-M   'P 1'
#
loop_
_entity.id
_entity.type
_entity.pdbx_description
1 polymer ?
#
loop_
_entity_poly.entity_id
_entity_poly.type
_entity_poly.pdbx_seq_one_letter_code
_entity_poly.pdbx_strand_id
1 'polypeptide(L)' 'MKKEYKVEGMSCHHCVHSVVLELNKLEINSHQVDIGRVSVDFDETKVNDEQIKAAIEEAGYKVVN' A
#
# COMPACT_ATOMS: atom_id res chain seq x y z
N MET A 1 -10.05 3.09 9.52
CA MET A 1 -10.69 3.41 8.23
C MET A 1 -10.10 2.45 7.21
N LYS A 2 -10.94 1.62 6.58
CA LYS A 2 -10.46 0.61 5.63
C LYS A 2 -10.58 1.15 4.20
N LYS A 3 -9.48 1.08 3.44
CA LYS A 3 -9.44 1.51 2.04
C LYS A 3 -8.67 0.52 1.17
N GLU A 4 -9.07 0.45 -0.09
CA GLU A 4 -8.49 -0.45 -1.08
C GLU A 4 -7.90 0.36 -2.24
N TYR A 5 -6.70 -0.01 -2.65
CA TYR A 5 -5.95 0.59 -3.74
C TYR A 5 -5.67 -0.47 -4.80
N LYS A 6 -5.88 -0.11 -6.06
CA LYS A 6 -5.44 -0.95 -7.19
C LYS A 6 -4.02 -0.56 -7.55
N VAL A 7 -3.17 -1.55 -7.73
CA VAL A 7 -1.76 -1.36 -8.02
C VAL A 7 -1.42 -1.98 -9.37
N GLU A 8 -0.71 -1.24 -10.22
CA GLU A 8 -0.14 -1.75 -11.47
C GLU A 8 1.38 -1.91 -11.35
N GLY A 9 1.92 -2.89 -12.08
CA GLY A 9 3.36 -3.22 -12.08
C GLY A 9 3.77 -4.35 -11.13
N MET A 10 2.89 -4.85 -10.26
CA MET A 10 3.14 -6.06 -9.47
C MET A 10 3.02 -7.30 -10.37
N SER A 11 4.11 -7.70 -11.04
CA SER A 11 4.11 -8.85 -11.95
C SER A 11 4.63 -10.16 -11.32
N CYS A 12 5.13 -10.14 -10.07
CA CYS A 12 5.68 -11.33 -9.43
C CYS A 12 5.50 -11.32 -7.90
N HIS A 13 5.42 -12.49 -7.26
CA HIS A 13 5.21 -12.60 -5.80
C HIS A 13 6.33 -11.97 -4.95
N HIS A 14 7.56 -11.85 -5.47
CA HIS A 14 8.64 -11.14 -4.78
C HIS A 14 8.37 -9.62 -4.64
N CYS A 15 7.48 -9.06 -5.47
CA CYS A 15 7.13 -7.64 -5.48
C CYS A 15 6.30 -7.20 -4.25
N VAL A 16 5.50 -8.11 -3.73
CA VAL A 16 4.54 -7.87 -2.64
C VAL A 16 5.26 -7.47 -1.34
N HIS A 17 6.41 -8.09 -1.08
CA HIS A 17 7.15 -7.88 0.17
C HIS A 17 7.67 -6.44 0.30
N SER A 18 8.12 -5.82 -0.80
CA SER A 18 8.57 -4.43 -0.77
C SER A 18 7.45 -3.46 -0.37
N VAL A 19 6.24 -3.66 -0.89
CA VAL A 19 5.08 -2.82 -0.52
C VAL A 19 4.70 -3.01 0.95
N VAL A 20 4.71 -4.26 1.43
CA VAL A 20 4.45 -4.56 2.85
C VAL A 20 5.45 -3.83 3.75
N LEU A 21 6.74 -3.83 3.40
CA LEU A 21 7.78 -3.14 4.17
C LEU A 21 7.56 -1.62 4.22
N GLU A 22 7.24 -0.99 3.09
CA GLU A 22 6.99 0.46 3.05
C GLU A 22 5.71 0.83 3.81
N LEU A 23 4.64 0.05 3.68
CA LEU A 23 3.41 0.24 4.45
C LEU A 23 3.62 0.06 5.96
N ASN A 24 4.54 -0.83 6.37
CA ASN A 24 4.86 -1.04 7.78
C ASN A 24 5.54 0.17 8.44
N LYS A 25 6.14 1.08 7.64
CA LYS A 25 6.72 2.33 8.15
C LYS A 25 5.66 3.37 8.52
N LEU A 26 4.43 3.20 8.03
CA LEU A 26 3.31 4.08 8.33
C LEU A 26 2.58 3.60 9.59
N GLU A 27 1.97 4.53 10.34
CA GLU A 27 1.12 4.22 11.50
C GLU A 27 -0.26 3.70 11.08
N ILE A 28 -0.29 2.56 10.40
CA ILE A 28 -1.50 1.88 9.95
C ILE A 28 -1.86 0.75 10.92
N ASN A 29 -3.15 0.54 11.17
CA ASN A 29 -3.61 -0.51 12.07
C ASN A 29 -3.43 -1.90 11.47
N SER A 30 -3.68 -2.04 10.17
CA SER A 30 -3.58 -3.32 9.45
C SER A 30 -3.42 -3.10 7.96
N HIS A 31 -2.76 -4.03 7.27
CA HIS A 31 -2.66 -4.04 5.81
C HIS A 31 -2.71 -5.46 5.26
N GLN A 32 -3.16 -5.57 4.02
CA GLN A 32 -3.17 -6.80 3.24
C GLN A 32 -2.78 -6.45 1.80
N VAL A 33 -1.73 -7.10 1.31
CA VAL A 33 -1.20 -6.86 -0.04
C VAL A 33 -1.36 -8.13 -0.85
N ASP A 34 -2.06 -7.99 -1.97
CA ASP A 34 -2.30 -9.00 -2.98
C ASP A 34 -1.76 -8.51 -4.33
N ILE A 35 -1.55 -9.42 -5.28
CA ILE A 35 -1.10 -9.05 -6.62
C ILE A 35 -2.16 -8.14 -7.27
N GLY A 36 -1.78 -6.88 -7.46
CA GLY A 36 -2.64 -5.85 -8.07
C GLY A 36 -3.61 -5.15 -7.12
N ARG A 37 -3.60 -5.49 -5.81
CA ARG A 37 -4.52 -4.90 -4.82
C ARG A 37 -3.83 -4.72 -3.46
N VAL A 38 -4.05 -3.57 -2.84
CA VAL A 38 -3.58 -3.26 -1.49
C VAL A 38 -4.77 -2.81 -0.65
N SER A 39 -5.07 -3.52 0.43
CA SER A 39 -6.04 -3.11 1.44
C SER A 39 -5.32 -2.56 2.66
N VAL A 40 -5.73 -1.41 3.16
CA VAL A 40 -5.12 -0.76 4.32
C VAL A 40 -6.21 -0.32 5.27
N ASP A 41 -6.10 -0.67 6.54
CA ASP A 41 -6.83 -0.03 7.62
C ASP A 41 -5.91 0.95 8.34
N PHE A 42 -6.25 2.23 8.28
CA PHE A 42 -5.47 3.33 8.83
C PHE A 42 -6.37 4.33 9.54
N ASP A 43 -5.77 5.21 10.33
CA ASP A 43 -6.47 6.32 10.96
C ASP A 43 -6.24 7.59 10.15
N GLU A 44 -7.29 8.24 9.66
CA GLU A 44 -7.20 9.43 8.81
C GLU A 44 -6.56 10.64 9.52
N THR A 45 -6.51 10.62 10.85
CA THR A 45 -5.84 11.65 11.64
C THR A 45 -4.32 11.46 11.71
N LYS A 46 -3.82 10.24 11.40
CA LYS A 46 -2.40 9.87 11.46
C LYS A 46 -1.78 9.67 10.09
N VAL A 47 -2.52 9.05 9.17
CA VAL A 47 -2.06 8.66 7.84
C VAL A 47 -3.12 9.07 6.83
N ASN A 48 -2.67 9.64 5.72
CA ASN A 48 -3.54 10.00 4.60
C ASN A 48 -3.27 9.12 3.36
N ASP A 49 -4.19 9.18 2.40
CA ASP A 49 -4.09 8.45 1.13
C ASP A 49 -2.79 8.76 0.38
N GLU A 50 -2.30 10.01 0.41
CA GLU A 50 -1.08 10.40 -0.28
C GLU A 50 0.15 9.70 0.29
N GLN A 51 0.26 9.57 1.61
CA GLN A 51 1.35 8.81 2.25
C GLN A 51 1.31 7.33 1.87
N ILE A 52 0.11 6.73 1.80
CA ILE A 52 -0.04 5.33 1.41
C ILE A 52 0.34 5.14 -0.06
N LYS A 53 -0.09 6.04 -0.95
CA LYS A 53 0.27 6.02 -2.37
C LYS A 53 1.77 6.20 -2.56
N ALA A 54 2.38 7.16 -1.85
CA ALA A 54 3.82 7.39 -1.88
C ALA A 54 4.59 6.14 -1.45
N ALA A 55 4.19 5.47 -0.36
CA ALA A 55 4.82 4.22 0.07
C ALA A 55 4.77 3.11 -1.01
N ILE A 56 3.64 3.01 -1.75
CA ILE A 56 3.49 2.06 -2.85
C ILE A 56 4.39 2.46 -4.05
N GLU A 57 4.51 3.75 -4.34
CA GLU A 57 5.38 4.31 -5.40
C GLU A 57 6.86 4.17 -5.08
N GLU A 58 7.27 4.37 -3.82
CA GLU A 58 8.65 4.15 -3.35
C GLU A 58 9.05 2.68 -3.42
N ALA A 59 8.09 1.77 -3.21
CA ALA A 59 8.29 0.35 -3.45
C ALA A 59 8.42 -0.02 -4.94
N GLY A 60 8.17 0.93 -5.85
CA GLY A 60 8.32 0.79 -7.30
C GLY A 60 7.03 0.45 -8.05
N TYR A 61 5.85 0.66 -7.46
CA TYR A 61 4.57 0.33 -8.07
C TYR A 61 3.65 1.54 -8.18
N LYS A 62 2.69 1.51 -9.10
CA LYS A 62 1.80 2.65 -9.32
C LYS A 62 0.40 2.36 -8.85
N VAL A 63 -0.19 3.28 -8.09
CA VAL A 63 -1.62 3.22 -7.71
C VAL A 63 -2.47 3.82 -8.83
N VAL A 64 -3.53 3.12 -9.21
CA VAL A 64 -4.34 3.47 -10.41
C VAL A 64 -5.83 3.68 -10.13
N ASN A 65 -6.23 3.82 -8.86
CA ASN A 65 -7.62 4.00 -8.46
C ASN A 65 -7.77 4.97 -7.28
#